data_AF-A0A4Y2IU72-F1
#
_entry.id   AF-A0A4Y2IU72-F1
#
_cell.length_a   1.000
_cell.length_b   1.000
_cell.length_c   1.000
_cell.angle_alpha   90.00
_cell.angle_beta   90.00
_cell.angle_gamma   90.00
#
_symmetry.space_group_name_H-M   'P 1'
#
loop_
_entity.id
_entity.type
_entity.pdbx_description
1 polymer ?
#
loop_
_entity_poly.entity_id
_entity_poly.type
_entity_poly.pdbx_seq_one_letter_code
_entity_poly.pdbx_strand_id
1 'polypeptide(L)'
;MHGLSHAVMRLPVHLLNQKLVTFTDGHEEEAFDAARSRQTMLESWFQLNQKDPDAQTLLYSDIPCNYVYHRNNWLVDSGLMAQEPT
;
A
#
# COMPACT_ATOMS: atom_id res chain seq x y z
N MET A 1 -1.43 -32.41 7.95
CA MET A 1 -0.77 -31.49 7.01
C MET A 1 -1.84 -30.66 6.33
N HIS A 2 -2.07 -29.42 6.77
CA HIS A 2 -2.97 -28.52 6.06
C HIS A 2 -2.12 -27.61 5.20
N GLY A 3 -2.07 -27.91 3.90
CA GLY A 3 -1.44 -27.06 2.90
C GLY A 3 -2.29 -25.83 2.69
N LEU A 4 -2.01 -24.76 3.44
CA LEU A 4 -2.41 -23.42 3.03
C LEU A 4 -1.60 -23.10 1.78
N SER A 5 -2.27 -23.05 0.63
CA SER A 5 -1.68 -22.55 -0.60
C SER A 5 -1.17 -21.13 -0.39
N HIS A 6 0.06 -20.83 -0.84
CA HIS A 6 0.67 -19.51 -0.73
C HIS A 6 -0.29 -18.40 -1.18
N ALA A 7 -0.46 -17.37 -0.35
CA ALA A 7 -1.22 -16.19 -0.74
C ALA A 7 -0.39 -15.37 -1.74
N VAL A 8 -0.94 -15.16 -2.94
CA VAL A 8 -0.31 -14.31 -3.96
C VAL A 8 -0.96 -12.94 -3.92
N MET A 9 -0.16 -11.88 -3.70
CA MET A 9 -0.61 -10.50 -3.76
C MET A 9 -0.09 -9.83 -5.03
N ARG A 10 -0.97 -9.21 -5.82
CA ARG A 10 -0.59 -8.41 -6.99
C ARG A 10 -0.41 -6.96 -6.57
N LEU A 11 0.83 -6.48 -6.64
CA LEU A 11 1.16 -5.09 -6.35
C LEU A 11 0.94 -4.20 -7.59
N PRO A 12 0.17 -3.10 -7.48
CA PRO A 12 0.03 -2.14 -8.57
C PRO A 12 1.30 -1.32 -8.75
N VAL A 13 1.71 -1.12 -10.01
CA VAL A 13 2.75 -0.15 -10.39
C VAL A 13 2.10 0.93 -11.24
N HIS A 14 2.54 2.18 -11.07
CA HIS A 14 2.05 3.30 -11.88
C HIS A 14 2.97 3.54 -13.07
N LEU A 15 2.42 3.44 -14.27
CA LEU A 15 3.03 3.98 -15.49
C LEU A 15 2.55 5.42 -15.70
N LEU A 16 3.28 6.18 -16.51
CA LEU A 16 2.85 7.51 -16.96
C LEU A 16 1.40 7.46 -17.47
N ASN A 17 0.59 8.44 -17.06
CA ASN A 17 -0.82 8.60 -17.41
C ASN A 17 -1.79 7.50 -16.91
N GLN A 18 -1.42 6.66 -15.94
CA GLN A 18 -2.34 5.66 -15.36
C GLN A 18 -3.27 6.19 -14.25
N LYS A 19 -3.11 7.45 -13.83
CA LYS A 19 -4.00 8.14 -12.87
C LYS A 19 -4.72 9.31 -13.52
N LEU A 20 -5.56 9.01 -14.52
CA LEU A 20 -6.43 10.01 -15.12
C LEU A 20 -7.70 10.21 -14.27
N VAL A 21 -8.07 11.47 -14.06
CA VAL A 21 -9.33 11.86 -13.42
C VAL A 21 -10.17 12.55 -14.48
N THR A 22 -11.33 11.97 -14.78
CA THR A 22 -12.33 12.58 -15.66
C THR A 22 -13.34 13.32 -14.79
N PHE A 23 -13.69 14.54 -15.19
CA PHE A 23 -14.69 15.35 -14.51
C PHE A 23 -15.67 15.94 -15.52
N THR A 24 -16.86 16.30 -15.03
CA THR A 24 -17.82 17.14 -15.74
C THR A 24 -17.60 18.59 -15.32
N ASP A 25 -17.84 19.53 -16.23
CA ASP A 25 -17.72 20.97 -15.97
C ASP A 25 -18.49 21.36 -14.68
N GLY A 26 -17.80 22.05 -13.78
CA GLY A 26 -18.32 22.47 -12.47
C GLY A 26 -18.29 21.43 -11.36
N HIS A 27 -17.73 20.23 -11.59
CA HIS A 27 -17.56 19.16 -10.58
C HIS A 27 -16.09 18.72 -10.44
N GLU A 28 -15.15 19.61 -10.78
CA GLU A 28 -13.71 19.35 -10.74
C GLU A 28 -13.25 18.92 -9.34
N GLU A 29 -13.70 19.64 -8.31
CA GLU A 29 -13.30 19.42 -6.92
C GLU A 29 -13.83 18.08 -6.38
N GLU A 30 -15.10 17.76 -6.66
CA GLU A 30 -15.69 16.47 -6.29
C GLU A 30 -14.97 15.31 -6.99
N ALA A 31 -14.69 15.43 -8.29
CA ALA A 31 -13.97 14.41 -9.04
C ALA A 31 -12.55 14.22 -8.51
N PHE A 32 -11.88 15.31 -8.12
CA PHE A 32 -10.56 15.27 -7.50
C PHE A 32 -10.58 14.59 -6.13
N ASP A 33 -11.55 14.91 -5.27
CA ASP A 33 -11.71 14.29 -3.96
C ASP A 33 -12.06 12.81 -4.06
N ALA A 34 -12.94 12.45 -4.98
CA ALA A 34 -13.25 11.06 -5.30
C ALA A 34 -11.99 10.31 -5.77
N ALA A 35 -11.18 10.91 -6.66
CA ALA A 35 -9.92 10.32 -7.09
C ALA A 35 -8.90 10.18 -5.95
N ARG A 36 -8.84 11.16 -5.04
CA ARG A 36 -7.98 11.15 -3.86
C ARG A 36 -8.36 10.02 -2.89
N SER A 37 -9.66 9.73 -2.74
CA SER A 37 -10.14 8.60 -1.92
C SER A 37 -9.77 7.22 -2.49
N ARG A 38 -9.50 7.12 -3.81
CA ARG A 38 -9.04 5.89 -4.48
C ARG A 38 -7.54 5.66 -4.32
N GLN A 39 -7.00 6.02 -3.16
CA GLN A 39 -5.58 5.86 -2.86
C GLN A 39 -5.13 4.44 -3.17
N THR A 40 -4.05 4.31 -3.94
CA THR A 40 -3.55 3.00 -4.37
C THR A 40 -2.59 2.41 -3.33
N MET A 41 -2.39 1.09 -3.40
CA MET A 41 -1.46 0.37 -2.53
C MET A 41 0.01 0.85 -2.67
N LEU A 42 0.37 1.40 -3.83
CA LEU A 42 1.70 1.99 -4.06
C LEU A 42 1.81 3.37 -3.38
N GLU A 43 0.75 4.18 -3.41
CA GLU A 43 0.72 5.47 -2.72
C GLU A 43 0.73 5.33 -1.20
N SER A 44 0.01 4.34 -0.67
CA SER A 44 0.06 4.04 0.75
C SER A 44 1.45 3.55 1.17
N TRP A 45 2.21 2.88 0.28
CA TRP A 45 3.61 2.55 0.54
C TRP A 45 4.49 3.80 0.64
N PHE A 46 4.35 4.78 -0.27
CA PHE A 46 5.07 6.05 -0.13
C PHE A 46 4.74 6.80 1.17
N GLN A 47 3.51 6.71 1.65
CA GLN A 47 3.13 7.28 2.94
C GLN A 47 3.70 6.49 4.13
N LEU A 48 3.77 5.16 4.02
CA LEU A 48 4.42 4.32 5.03
C LEU A 48 5.90 4.70 5.17
N ASN A 49 6.62 4.81 4.05
CA ASN A 49 8.04 5.19 4.05
C ASN A 49 8.30 6.54 4.74
N GLN A 50 7.37 7.48 4.66
CA GLN A 50 7.52 8.78 5.35
C GLN A 50 7.43 8.67 6.88
N LYS A 51 6.79 7.63 7.41
CA LYS A 51 6.45 7.48 8.83
C LYS A 51 7.30 6.42 9.53
N ASP A 52 7.70 5.38 8.80
CA ASP A 52 8.35 4.20 9.34
C ASP A 52 9.75 4.04 8.69
N PRO A 53 10.84 4.24 9.45
CA PRO A 53 12.21 4.05 8.96
C PRO A 53 12.50 2.61 8.51
N ASP A 54 11.87 1.60 9.11
CA ASP A 54 12.11 0.20 8.76
C ASP A 54 11.56 -0.09 7.36
N ALA A 55 10.40 0.49 7.04
CA ALA A 55 9.80 0.41 5.71
C ALA A 55 10.68 1.02 4.61
N GLN A 56 11.52 2.02 4.93
CA GLN A 56 12.46 2.63 3.97
C GLN A 56 13.57 1.69 3.54
N THR A 57 13.86 0.67 4.36
CA THR A 57 14.88 -0.34 4.04
C THR A 57 14.37 -1.43 3.10
N LEU A 58 13.05 -1.49 2.90
CA LEU A 58 12.38 -2.55 2.14
C LEU A 58 11.98 -2.09 0.74
N LEU A 59 12.13 -2.98 -0.24
CA LEU A 59 11.55 -2.77 -1.56
C LEU A 59 10.04 -2.92 -1.49
N TYR A 60 9.33 -2.27 -2.41
CA TYR A 60 7.87 -2.39 -2.49
C TYR A 60 7.39 -3.84 -2.62
N SER A 61 8.14 -4.70 -3.32
CA SER A 61 7.88 -6.14 -3.44
C SER A 61 7.93 -6.90 -2.12
N ASP A 62 8.68 -6.39 -1.15
CA ASP A 62 9.00 -7.08 0.11
C ASP A 62 8.11 -6.59 1.26
N ILE A 63 7.39 -5.47 1.05
CA ILE A 63 6.45 -4.90 2.02
C ILE A 63 5.38 -5.91 2.45
N PRO A 64 4.72 -6.68 1.55
CA PRO A 64 3.69 -7.64 1.97
C PRO A 64 4.21 -8.78 2.86
N CYS A 65 5.53 -8.99 2.93
CA CYS A 65 6.14 -10.00 3.80
C CYS A 65 6.30 -9.51 5.24
N ASN A 66 6.25 -8.19 5.47
CA ASN A 66 6.53 -7.57 6.76
C ASN A 66 5.34 -6.71 7.27
N TYR A 67 4.44 -6.32 6.37
CA TYR A 67 3.30 -5.45 6.64
C TYR A 67 2.01 -6.04 6.08
N VAL A 68 0.93 -5.83 6.81
CA VAL A 68 -0.42 -6.22 6.39
C VAL A 68 -1.12 -5.01 5.78
N TYR A 69 -1.69 -5.20 4.59
CA TYR A 69 -2.51 -4.16 3.95
C TYR A 69 -3.94 -4.20 4.48
N HIS A 70 -4.39 -3.12 5.13
CA HIS A 70 -5.74 -3.00 5.67
C HIS A 70 -6.29 -1.59 5.47
N ARG A 71 -7.51 -1.47 4.92
CA ARG A 71 -8.23 -0.18 4.73
C ARG A 71 -7.32 0.92 4.14
N ASN A 72 -6.70 0.60 3.01
CA ASN A 72 -5.81 1.48 2.26
C ASN A 72 -4.52 1.90 3.00
N ASN A 73 -4.15 1.19 4.06
CA ASN A 73 -2.94 1.47 4.84
C ASN A 73 -2.12 0.20 5.05
N TRP A 74 -0.80 0.39 5.16
CA TRP A 74 0.12 -0.66 5.59
C TRP A 74 0.28 -0.59 7.10
N LEU A 75 0.09 -1.72 7.78
CA LEU A 75 0.23 -1.86 9.22
C LEU A 75 1.37 -2.84 9.49
N VAL A 76 2.19 -2.56 10.51
CA VAL A 76 3.25 -3.48 10.95
C VAL A 76 2.62 -4.82 11.30
N ASP A 77 3.12 -5.90 10.70
CA ASP A 77 2.69 -7.24 11.09
C ASP A 77 3.23 -7.54 12.49
N SER A 78 2.34 -7.49 13.49
CA SER A 78 2.70 -7.70 14.90
C SER A 78 3.19 -9.14 15.19
N GLY A 79 3.17 -10.04 14.20
CA GLY A 79 3.74 -11.38 14.28
C GLY A 79 5.26 -11.47 14.15
N LEU A 80 5.96 -10.42 13.71
CA LEU A 80 7.41 -10.45 13.41
C LEU A 80 8.32 -9.85 14.49
N MET A 81 7.80 -9.15 15.49
CA MET A 81 8.61 -8.56 16.58
C MET A 81 8.86 -9.50 17.77
N ALA A 82 8.47 -10.77 17.69
CA ALA A 82 8.61 -11.73 18.80
C ALA A 82 9.95 -12.50 18.83
N GLN A 83 10.96 -12.11 18.04
CA GLN A 83 12.25 -12.82 18.01
C GLN A 83 13.44 -11.84 17.90
N GLU A 84 13.70 -11.09 18.97
CA GLU A 84 15.06 -10.62 19.25
C GLU A 84 15.56 -11.33 20.54
N PRO A 85 16.60 -12.17 20.48
CA PRO A 85 17.22 -12.70 21.68
C PRO A 85 18.26 -11.70 22.24
N THR A 86 18.24 -11.60 23.56
CA THR A 86 19.13 -10.86 24.47
C THR A 86 20.62 -11.04 24.20
#